data_AF-A0A261B473-F1
#
_entry.id   AF-A0A261B473-F1
#
_cell.length_a   1.000
_cell.length_b   1.000
_cell.length_c   1.000
_cell.angle_alpha   90.00
_cell.angle_beta   90.00
_cell.angle_gamma   90.00
#
_symmetry.space_group_name_H-M   'P 1'
#
loop_
_entity.id
_entity.type
_entity.pdbx_description
1 polymer ?
#
loop_
_entity_poly.entity_id
_entity_poly.type
_entity_poly.pdbx_seq_one_letter_code
_entity_poly.pdbx_strand_id
1 'polypeptide(L)'
;MLANANSLFRLGADPTFERRFTGPLQLQQDFQWRAGWGVLKANMLFVYNKSEEETSSTPPFLLLIIEDCFIELCDENKIGKDFTVNHFEVSGLKMPAYHSKFDTEIRVLPLGNTNMGKLPIRTNFKGPAPQTTQEDIIDEALNYFKPNIFFREFEIKGPADRTLIYLIFYITECLRKLQKSPNKIAGQKDLNALALSHLLPIPGENGFPLNSMYKAPQSKPDEDEMRAYLQQIRQELGVRLCELAFPDPQDRPSKWWLCFSRRRFMDKGLVGQGVNL
;
A
#
# COMPACT_ATOMS: atom_id res chain seq x y z
N MET A 1 -5.36 2.08 -23.81
CA MET A 1 -5.45 3.55 -23.98
C MET A 1 -4.20 4.01 -24.73
N LEU A 2 -4.35 4.74 -25.84
CA LEU A 2 -3.22 5.28 -26.59
C LEU A 2 -3.10 6.77 -26.29
N ALA A 3 -1.91 7.24 -25.94
CA ALA A 3 -1.65 8.65 -25.66
C ALA A 3 -0.77 9.24 -26.76
N ASN A 4 -0.96 10.52 -27.08
CA ASN A 4 -0.10 11.21 -28.04
C ASN A 4 1.35 11.25 -27.51
N ALA A 5 2.26 10.56 -28.21
CA ALA A 5 3.66 10.42 -27.82
C ALA A 5 4.38 11.77 -27.64
N ASN A 6 4.06 12.78 -28.46
CA ASN A 6 4.64 14.12 -28.32
C ASN A 6 4.16 14.82 -27.05
N SER A 7 2.89 14.63 -26.68
CA SER A 7 2.33 15.20 -25.46
C SER A 7 2.86 14.53 -24.21
N LEU A 8 3.03 13.19 -24.24
CA LEU A 8 3.67 12.44 -23.16
C LEU A 8 5.16 12.77 -23.01
N PHE A 9 5.89 12.91 -24.11
CA PHE A 9 7.31 13.26 -24.09
C PHE A 9 7.52 14.62 -23.43
N ARG A 10 6.69 15.62 -23.74
CA ARG A 10 6.72 16.92 -23.06
C ARG A 10 6.48 16.80 -21.56
N LEU A 11 5.62 15.87 -21.15
CA LEU A 11 5.28 15.65 -19.76
C LEU A 11 6.36 14.87 -18.98
N GLY A 12 7.03 13.92 -19.64
CA GLY A 12 8.01 13.01 -19.04
C GLY A 12 9.47 13.45 -19.18
N ALA A 13 9.77 14.48 -19.97
CA ALA A 13 11.16 14.92 -20.21
C ALA A 13 11.73 15.86 -19.13
N ASP A 14 11.07 16.06 -17.99
CA ASP A 14 11.62 16.90 -16.91
C ASP A 14 12.73 16.14 -16.14
N PRO A 15 14.01 16.55 -16.24
CA PRO A 15 15.11 15.90 -15.53
C PRO A 15 15.10 16.19 -14.02
N THR A 16 14.28 17.13 -13.56
CA THR A 16 14.11 17.50 -12.15
C THR A 16 12.78 16.94 -11.64
N PHE A 17 12.76 15.65 -11.27
CA PHE A 17 11.61 14.89 -10.76
C PHE A 17 10.79 15.57 -9.62
N GLU A 18 11.29 16.66 -9.05
CA GLU A 18 10.64 17.47 -8.01
C GLU A 18 9.67 18.54 -8.53
N ARG A 19 9.75 18.96 -9.80
CA ARG A 19 8.86 20.01 -10.33
C ARG A 19 7.54 19.43 -10.84
N ARG A 20 6.43 20.09 -10.46
CA ARG A 20 5.09 19.77 -10.98
C ARG A 20 5.01 20.25 -12.42
N PHE A 21 5.09 19.33 -13.38
CA PHE A 21 4.88 19.64 -14.79
C PHE A 21 3.44 19.30 -15.17
N THR A 22 2.74 20.26 -15.82
CA THR A 22 1.37 20.06 -16.32
C THR A 22 1.26 20.47 -17.78
N GLY A 23 0.44 19.75 -18.55
CA GLY A 23 0.31 20.04 -19.97
C GLY A 23 -0.91 19.38 -20.62
N PRO A 24 -1.29 19.84 -21.83
CA PRO A 24 -2.39 19.25 -22.57
C PRO A 24 -2.01 17.85 -23.08
N LEU A 25 -2.91 16.90 -22.89
CA LEU A 25 -2.81 15.52 -23.35
C LEU A 25 -4.00 15.18 -24.26
N GLN A 26 -3.74 14.30 -25.22
CA GLN A 26 -4.77 13.62 -26.01
C GLN A 26 -4.67 12.12 -25.74
N LEU A 27 -5.80 11.54 -25.35
CA LEU A 27 -5.93 10.12 -25.03
C LEU A 27 -7.01 9.49 -25.89
N GLN A 28 -6.73 8.32 -26.46
CA GLN A 28 -7.72 7.49 -27.11
C GLN A 28 -8.32 6.52 -26.09
N GLN A 29 -9.59 6.76 -25.76
CA GLN A 29 -10.40 5.98 -24.83
C GLN A 29 -11.72 5.64 -25.52
N ASP A 30 -12.18 4.39 -25.42
CA ASP A 30 -13.41 3.91 -26.08
C ASP A 30 -13.47 4.26 -27.58
N PHE A 31 -12.31 4.13 -28.24
CA PHE A 31 -12.10 4.47 -29.66
C PHE A 31 -12.31 5.95 -30.01
N GLN A 32 -12.45 6.84 -29.03
CA GLN A 32 -12.56 8.28 -29.21
C GLN A 32 -11.35 9.02 -28.63
N TRP A 33 -10.89 10.06 -29.33
CA TRP A 33 -9.85 10.94 -28.82
C TRP A 33 -10.46 11.98 -27.88
N ARG A 34 -9.92 12.06 -26.67
CA ARG A 34 -10.34 12.97 -25.61
C ARG A 34 -9.20 13.91 -25.26
N ALA A 35 -9.51 15.20 -25.07
CA ALA A 35 -8.56 16.17 -24.54
C ALA A 35 -8.56 16.14 -23.01
N GLY A 36 -7.38 16.28 -22.41
CA GLY A 36 -7.23 16.32 -20.95
C GLY A 36 -5.98 17.08 -20.54
N TRP A 37 -5.82 17.25 -19.23
CA TRP A 37 -4.63 17.77 -18.61
C TRP A 37 -3.88 16.64 -17.93
N GLY A 38 -2.57 16.56 -18.14
CA GLY A 38 -1.67 15.66 -17.43
C GLY A 38 -0.91 16.36 -16.33
N VAL A 39 -0.67 15.69 -15.20
CA VAL A 39 0.32 16.05 -14.18
C VAL A 39 1.21 14.83 -13.94
N LEU A 40 2.52 14.98 -14.11
CA LEU A 40 3.49 13.95 -13.71
C LEU A 40 4.12 14.32 -12.37
N LYS A 41 4.07 13.40 -11.40
CA LYS A 41 4.74 13.57 -10.11
C LYS A 41 5.19 12.21 -9.57
N ALA A 42 6.47 12.06 -9.22
CA ALA A 42 7.00 10.83 -8.59
C ALA A 42 6.60 9.54 -9.35
N ASN A 43 6.75 9.54 -10.68
CA ASN A 43 6.36 8.43 -11.59
C ASN A 43 4.86 8.12 -11.65
N MET A 44 4.02 9.02 -11.13
CA MET A 44 2.56 8.96 -11.22
C MET A 44 2.08 10.01 -12.21
N LEU A 45 1.46 9.58 -13.30
CA LEU A 45 0.81 10.45 -14.29
C LEU A 45 -0.69 10.51 -14.01
N PHE A 46 -1.15 11.67 -13.54
CA PHE A 46 -2.56 11.98 -13.37
C PHE A 46 -3.10 12.65 -14.63
N VAL A 47 -4.14 12.11 -15.26
CA VAL A 47 -4.82 12.75 -16.38
C VAL A 47 -6.26 13.05 -16.00
N TYR A 48 -6.71 14.28 -16.20
CA TYR A 48 -8.06 14.72 -15.86
C TYR A 48 -8.67 15.56 -16.99
N ASN A 49 -10.00 15.74 -16.96
CA ASN A 49 -10.71 16.50 -17.98
C ASN A 49 -10.17 17.93 -18.17
N LYS A 50 -10.17 18.39 -19.42
CA LYS A 50 -10.02 19.80 -19.74
C LYS A 50 -11.35 20.53 -19.44
N SER A 51 -11.31 21.57 -18.60
CA SER A 51 -12.52 22.27 -18.10
C SER A 51 -13.39 22.94 -19.17
N GLU A 52 -12.86 23.11 -20.38
CA GLU A 52 -13.57 23.74 -21.51
C GLU A 52 -14.45 22.76 -22.31
N GLU A 53 -14.33 21.45 -22.06
CA GLU A 53 -15.14 20.39 -22.68
C GLU A 53 -16.14 19.76 -21.68
N GLU A 54 -16.66 20.56 -20.74
CA GLU A 54 -17.85 20.18 -19.95
C GLU A 54 -19.13 20.22 -20.81
N THR A 55 -19.11 19.59 -21.98
CA THR A 55 -20.34 19.21 -22.67
C THR A 55 -21.02 18.09 -21.87
N SER A 56 -22.32 18.25 -21.63
CA SER A 56 -23.14 17.40 -20.75
C SER A 56 -23.17 15.90 -21.10
N SER A 57 -22.60 15.49 -22.23
CA SER A 57 -22.61 14.11 -22.71
C SER A 57 -21.36 13.29 -22.35
N THR A 58 -20.25 13.92 -21.92
CA THR A 58 -18.98 13.22 -21.67
C THR A 58 -18.65 13.10 -20.17
N PRO A 59 -18.52 11.88 -19.61
CA PRO A 59 -18.23 11.70 -18.19
C PRO A 59 -16.88 12.29 -17.77
N PRO A 60 -16.77 12.85 -16.56
CA PRO A 60 -15.47 13.17 -15.96
C PRO A 60 -14.65 11.88 -15.72
N PHE A 61 -13.37 11.93 -16.06
CA PHE A 61 -12.41 10.86 -15.79
C PHE A 61 -11.17 11.43 -15.08
N LEU A 62 -10.62 10.62 -14.17
CA LEU A 62 -9.29 10.78 -13.62
C LEU A 62 -8.52 9.50 -13.89
N LEU A 63 -7.54 9.56 -14.77
CA LEU A 63 -6.63 8.46 -15.03
C LEU A 63 -5.39 8.62 -14.17
N LEU A 64 -5.03 7.58 -13.44
CA LEU A 64 -3.76 7.51 -12.73
C LEU A 64 -2.92 6.42 -13.37
N ILE A 65 -1.90 6.81 -14.13
CA ILE A 65 -0.91 5.90 -14.67
C ILE A 65 0.24 5.81 -13.68
N ILE A 66 0.46 4.61 -13.16
CA ILE A 66 1.59 4.25 -12.32
C ILE A 66 2.22 3.08 -13.04
N GLU A 67 3.41 3.29 -13.62
CA GLU A 67 4.14 2.20 -14.27
C GLU A 67 3.34 1.58 -15.43
N ASP A 68 3.13 0.25 -15.41
CA ASP A 68 2.31 -0.53 -16.35
C ASP A 68 0.82 -0.54 -16.01
N CYS A 69 0.43 0.10 -14.92
CA CYS A 69 -0.96 0.15 -14.49
C CYS A 69 -1.53 1.52 -14.83
N PHE A 70 -2.71 1.55 -15.45
CA PHE A 70 -3.56 2.72 -15.35
C PHE A 70 -4.81 2.38 -14.54
N ILE A 71 -5.08 3.24 -13.56
CA ILE A 71 -6.27 3.23 -12.73
C ILE A 71 -7.17 4.32 -13.28
N GLU A 72 -8.28 3.92 -13.88
CA GLU A 72 -9.31 4.87 -14.25
C GLU A 72 -10.28 5.07 -13.09
N LEU A 73 -10.39 6.32 -12.65
CA LEU A 73 -11.32 6.79 -11.65
C LEU A 73 -12.37 7.63 -12.37
N CYS A 74 -13.46 7.00 -12.77
CA CYS A 74 -14.63 7.71 -13.31
C CYS A 74 -15.51 8.22 -12.17
N ASP A 75 -15.94 9.48 -12.26
CA ASP A 75 -17.05 9.98 -11.43
C ASP A 75 -18.37 9.79 -12.20
N GLU A 76 -18.85 8.54 -12.22
CA GLU A 76 -20.11 8.17 -12.88
C GLU A 76 -21.36 8.62 -12.10
N ASN A 77 -21.21 9.34 -10.99
CA ASN A 77 -22.36 9.79 -10.17
C ASN A 77 -23.31 10.73 -10.93
N LYS A 78 -22.81 11.46 -11.94
CA LYS A 78 -23.66 12.27 -12.84
C LYS A 78 -24.58 11.41 -13.74
N ILE A 79 -24.34 10.10 -13.83
CA ILE A 79 -25.05 9.15 -14.71
C ILE A 79 -25.78 8.04 -13.92
N GLY A 80 -25.73 8.06 -12.58
CA GLY A 80 -26.46 7.12 -11.72
C GLY A 80 -25.94 5.68 -11.72
N LYS A 81 -24.64 5.46 -12.01
CA LYS A 81 -23.98 4.16 -11.94
C LYS A 81 -22.97 4.08 -10.79
N ASP A 82 -22.84 2.90 -10.19
CA ASP A 82 -21.85 2.61 -9.15
C ASP A 82 -20.41 2.73 -9.70
N PHE A 83 -19.47 3.17 -8.86
CA PHE A 83 -18.07 3.40 -9.26
C PHE A 83 -17.41 2.16 -9.87
N THR A 84 -17.00 2.26 -11.14
CA THR A 84 -16.19 1.24 -11.82
C THR A 84 -14.71 1.59 -11.69
N VAL A 85 -13.94 0.82 -10.91
CA VAL A 85 -12.46 0.87 -10.94
C VAL A 85 -11.98 -0.17 -11.94
N ASN A 86 -11.63 0.27 -13.14
CA ASN A 86 -11.07 -0.61 -14.16
C ASN A 86 -9.55 -0.57 -14.10
N HIS A 87 -8.94 -1.73 -13.83
CA HIS A 87 -7.51 -1.94 -13.91
C HIS A 87 -7.20 -2.53 -15.28
N PHE A 88 -6.27 -1.91 -16.00
CA PHE A 88 -5.74 -2.42 -17.24
C PHE A 88 -4.21 -2.47 -17.13
N GLU A 89 -3.67 -3.66 -17.37
CA GLU A 89 -2.23 -3.95 -17.36
C GLU A 89 -1.67 -3.66 -18.77
N VAL A 90 -0.69 -2.77 -18.87
CA VAL A 90 0.10 -2.57 -20.08
C VAL A 90 1.19 -3.64 -20.08
N SER A 91 1.06 -4.62 -20.97
CA SER A 91 2.06 -5.67 -21.10
C SER A 91 3.39 -5.10 -21.64
N GLY A 92 4.40 -4.85 -20.80
CA GLY A 92 5.74 -4.56 -21.33
C GLY A 92 6.83 -3.96 -20.41
N LEU A 93 6.52 -3.32 -19.28
CA LEU A 93 7.52 -2.72 -18.39
C LEU A 93 7.35 -3.24 -16.95
N LYS A 94 7.83 -4.47 -16.68
CA LYS A 94 7.87 -5.06 -15.34
C LYS A 94 8.74 -4.17 -14.41
N MET A 95 8.15 -3.15 -13.79
CA MET A 95 8.79 -2.39 -12.72
C MET A 95 8.95 -3.36 -11.53
N PRO A 96 10.14 -3.41 -10.90
CA PRO A 96 10.37 -4.31 -9.79
C PRO A 96 9.56 -3.87 -8.58
N ALA A 97 9.10 -4.81 -7.77
CA ALA A 97 8.46 -4.50 -6.51
C ALA A 97 9.36 -3.64 -5.62
N TYR A 98 8.77 -2.83 -4.74
CA TYR A 98 9.51 -1.96 -3.83
C TYR A 98 10.04 -2.78 -2.65
N HIS A 99 11.36 -2.93 -2.59
CA HIS A 99 12.08 -3.61 -1.52
C HIS A 99 12.48 -2.64 -0.41
N SER A 100 12.74 -3.18 0.78
CA SER A 100 13.24 -2.38 1.90
C SER A 100 14.67 -1.90 1.63
N LYS A 101 14.95 -0.61 1.90
CA LYS A 101 16.31 -0.07 1.76
C LYS A 101 17.24 -0.54 2.89
N PHE A 102 16.65 -0.90 4.03
CA PHE A 102 17.39 -1.35 5.20
C PHE A 102 18.19 -2.63 4.97
N ASP A 103 17.82 -3.48 4.00
CA ASP A 103 18.62 -4.65 3.62
C ASP A 103 19.98 -4.26 3.00
N THR A 104 20.10 -3.04 2.46
CA THR A 104 21.34 -2.52 1.85
C THR A 104 22.09 -1.53 2.74
N GLU A 105 21.37 -0.75 3.56
CA GLU A 105 21.94 0.36 4.33
C GLU A 105 22.38 -0.02 5.74
N ILE A 106 21.76 -1.04 6.34
CA ILE A 106 22.00 -1.44 7.73
C ILE A 106 22.23 -2.94 7.80
N ARG A 107 23.15 -3.37 8.67
CA ARG A 107 23.24 -4.80 9.02
C ARG A 107 22.03 -5.18 9.86
N VAL A 108 21.00 -5.71 9.21
CA VAL A 108 19.77 -6.15 9.87
C VAL A 108 20.06 -7.40 10.71
N LEU A 109 19.85 -7.29 12.02
CA LEU A 109 19.94 -8.44 12.91
C LEU A 109 18.70 -9.33 12.75
N PRO A 110 18.86 -10.67 12.77
CA PRO A 110 17.73 -11.56 12.77
C PRO A 110 16.91 -11.39 14.06
N LEU A 111 15.60 -11.58 13.95
CA LEU A 111 14.68 -11.67 15.08
C LEU A 111 14.81 -13.06 15.70
N GLY A 112 15.51 -13.14 16.85
CA GLY A 112 15.90 -14.42 17.45
C GLY A 112 16.71 -15.27 16.47
N ASN A 113 16.35 -16.54 16.34
CA ASN A 113 16.93 -17.48 15.37
C ASN A 113 16.16 -17.60 14.05
N THR A 114 15.30 -16.63 13.72
CA THR A 114 14.49 -16.64 12.50
C THR A 114 15.17 -15.89 11.35
N ASN A 115 14.55 -15.85 10.17
CA ASN A 115 15.06 -15.10 9.02
C ASN A 115 14.38 -13.73 8.84
N MET A 116 13.52 -13.30 9.78
CA MET A 116 12.95 -11.95 9.79
C MET A 116 13.94 -10.94 10.36
N GLY A 117 13.88 -9.70 9.89
CA GLY A 117 14.68 -8.61 10.42
C GLY A 117 14.10 -8.03 11.70
N LYS A 118 14.92 -7.88 12.74
CA LYS A 118 14.62 -7.10 13.95
C LYS A 118 15.10 -5.66 13.72
N LEU A 119 14.27 -4.86 13.06
CA LEU A 119 14.60 -3.48 12.71
C LEU A 119 14.27 -2.50 13.85
N PRO A 120 15.08 -1.43 14.02
CA PRO A 120 14.73 -0.32 14.90
C PRO A 120 13.45 0.37 14.44
N ILE A 121 12.61 0.80 15.39
CA ILE A 121 11.38 1.56 15.11
C ILE A 121 11.22 2.72 16.08
N ARG A 122 10.57 3.79 15.62
CA ARG A 122 10.24 4.96 16.42
C ARG A 122 8.90 4.73 17.12
N THR A 123 8.93 4.27 18.36
CA THR A 123 7.70 3.92 19.08
C THR A 123 7.77 4.17 20.58
N ASN A 124 6.62 4.53 21.15
CA ASN A 124 6.42 4.58 22.60
C ASN A 124 5.90 3.24 23.17
N PHE A 125 5.55 2.27 22.31
CA PHE A 125 5.10 0.95 22.76
C PHE A 125 6.28 0.13 23.29
N LYS A 126 6.07 -0.55 24.41
CA LYS A 126 7.06 -1.46 24.99
C LYS A 126 7.23 -2.69 24.09
N GLY A 127 8.47 -3.12 23.88
CA GLY A 127 8.77 -4.35 23.17
C GLY A 127 10.25 -4.46 22.83
N PRO A 128 10.64 -5.54 22.13
CA PRO A 128 12.04 -5.89 21.90
C PRO A 128 12.70 -5.11 20.76
N ALA A 129 11.96 -4.33 19.97
CA ALA A 129 12.53 -3.56 18.86
C ALA A 129 13.53 -2.50 19.38
N PRO A 130 14.70 -2.34 18.75
CA PRO A 130 15.59 -1.22 19.04
C PRO A 130 14.88 0.12 18.78
N GLN A 131 15.25 1.15 19.54
CA GLN A 131 14.70 2.49 19.39
C GLN A 131 15.45 3.27 18.31
N THR A 132 14.73 4.07 17.53
CA THR A 132 15.32 5.03 16.58
C THR A 132 14.49 6.32 16.54
N THR A 133 15.12 7.41 16.10
CA THR A 133 14.45 8.69 15.81
C THR A 133 14.36 8.98 14.31
N GLN A 134 14.99 8.14 13.47
CA GLN A 134 15.01 8.26 12.02
C GLN A 134 13.79 7.57 11.38
N GLU A 135 13.69 7.64 10.05
CA GLU A 135 12.73 6.85 9.27
C GLU A 135 12.92 5.35 9.57
N ASP A 136 11.82 4.63 9.71
CA ASP A 136 11.83 3.21 10.08
C ASP A 136 11.05 2.33 9.10
N ILE A 137 11.07 1.01 9.35
CA ILE A 137 10.42 0.02 8.48
C ILE A 137 8.89 0.20 8.39
N ILE A 138 8.26 0.87 9.37
CA ILE A 138 6.82 1.13 9.36
C ILE A 138 6.53 2.27 8.38
N ASP A 139 7.38 3.30 8.36
CA ASP A 139 7.28 4.38 7.36
C ASP A 139 7.47 3.83 5.94
N GLU A 140 8.48 2.97 5.72
CA GLU A 140 8.67 2.26 4.44
C GLU A 140 7.44 1.44 4.06
N ALA A 141 6.89 0.65 5.00
CA ALA A 141 5.72 -0.19 4.72
C ALA A 141 4.48 0.63 4.32
N LEU A 142 4.23 1.76 4.99
CA LEU A 142 3.11 2.64 4.65
C LEU A 142 3.32 3.33 3.30
N ASN A 143 4.56 3.73 2.98
CA ASN A 143 4.92 4.34 1.69
C ASN A 143 4.83 3.33 0.54
N TYR A 144 5.29 2.09 0.75
CA TYR A 144 5.35 1.04 -0.27
C TYR A 144 4.10 0.19 -0.36
N PHE A 145 3.15 0.31 0.56
CA PHE A 145 1.91 -0.46 0.55
C PHE A 145 1.12 -0.32 -0.77
N LYS A 146 0.83 0.92 -1.19
CA LYS A 146 -0.03 1.18 -2.36
C LYS A 146 0.56 0.66 -3.68
N PRO A 147 1.85 0.82 -3.99
CA PRO A 147 2.41 0.17 -5.17
C PRO A 147 2.54 -1.36 -4.98
N ASN A 148 3.00 -1.83 -3.82
CA ASN A 148 3.27 -3.27 -3.64
C ASN A 148 2.02 -4.15 -3.65
N ILE A 149 0.86 -3.65 -3.20
CA ILE A 149 -0.38 -4.44 -3.08
C ILE A 149 -0.88 -5.05 -4.41
N PHE A 150 -0.38 -4.57 -5.55
CA PHE A 150 -0.74 -5.08 -6.88
C PHE A 150 0.14 -6.24 -7.37
N PHE A 151 1.30 -6.47 -6.76
CA PHE A 151 2.23 -7.49 -7.20
C PHE A 151 1.78 -8.89 -6.75
N ARG A 152 1.78 -9.83 -7.70
CA ARG A 152 1.52 -11.26 -7.44
C ARG A 152 2.77 -12.04 -7.04
N GLU A 153 3.93 -11.54 -7.42
CA GLU A 153 5.23 -12.14 -7.13
C GLU A 153 6.12 -11.10 -6.44
N PHE A 154 6.89 -11.52 -5.43
CA PHE A 154 7.86 -10.67 -4.75
C PHE A 154 9.10 -11.50 -4.40
N GLU A 155 10.26 -11.11 -4.93
CA GLU A 155 11.53 -11.77 -4.64
C GLU A 155 12.08 -11.30 -3.28
N ILE A 156 12.30 -12.20 -2.33
CA ILE A 156 12.76 -11.79 -0.99
C ILE A 156 14.28 -11.64 -0.99
N LYS A 157 14.78 -10.41 -0.92
CA LYS A 157 16.23 -10.13 -0.97
C LYS A 157 16.92 -10.28 0.38
N GLY A 158 16.22 -10.01 1.48
CA GLY A 158 16.82 -10.06 2.80
C GLY A 158 15.84 -10.18 3.97
N PRO A 159 16.35 -10.04 5.20
CA PRO A 159 15.53 -10.05 6.42
C PRO A 159 14.58 -8.86 6.53
N ALA A 160 14.94 -7.66 6.04
CA ALA A 160 14.06 -6.48 6.10
C ALA A 160 12.86 -6.63 5.18
N ASP A 161 13.05 -7.17 3.96
CA ASP A 161 11.95 -7.52 3.06
C ASP A 161 10.92 -8.44 3.72
N ARG A 162 11.36 -9.41 4.53
CA ARG A 162 10.44 -10.30 5.26
C ARG A 162 9.59 -9.57 6.29
N THR A 163 10.18 -8.56 6.96
CA THR A 163 9.43 -7.70 7.89
C THR A 163 8.49 -6.76 7.12
N LEU A 164 8.94 -6.20 5.99
CA LEU A 164 8.12 -5.38 5.09
C LEU A 164 6.88 -6.14 4.58
N ILE A 165 7.05 -7.36 4.08
CA ILE A 165 5.96 -8.21 3.60
C ILE A 165 4.93 -8.46 4.71
N TYR A 166 5.40 -8.75 5.94
CA TYR A 166 4.52 -8.93 7.10
C TYR A 166 3.67 -7.67 7.36
N LEU A 167 4.30 -6.49 7.33
CA LEU A 167 3.61 -5.22 7.54
C LEU A 167 2.61 -4.92 6.42
N ILE A 168 2.93 -5.21 5.15
CA ILE A 168 2.00 -5.05 4.03
C ILE A 168 0.75 -5.93 4.21
N PHE A 169 0.93 -7.18 4.62
CA PHE A 169 -0.20 -8.05 4.96
C PHE A 169 -1.01 -7.48 6.12
N TYR A 170 -0.35 -7.00 7.17
CA TYR A 170 -1.02 -6.43 8.33
C TYR A 170 -1.80 -5.15 8.02
N ILE A 171 -1.28 -4.26 7.15
CA ILE A 171 -2.00 -3.07 6.67
C ILE A 171 -3.33 -3.48 6.03
N THR A 172 -3.34 -4.54 5.22
CA THR A 172 -4.58 -5.05 4.60
C THR A 172 -5.60 -5.47 5.65
N GLU A 173 -5.19 -6.17 6.70
CA GLU A 173 -6.07 -6.56 7.81
C GLU A 173 -6.59 -5.34 8.60
N CYS A 174 -5.74 -4.35 8.84
CA CYS A 174 -6.17 -3.08 9.44
C CYS A 174 -7.24 -2.39 8.59
N LEU A 175 -7.03 -2.28 7.28
CA LEU A 175 -7.99 -1.65 6.37
C LEU A 175 -9.33 -2.40 6.34
N ARG A 176 -9.33 -3.73 6.41
CA ARG A 176 -10.56 -4.53 6.55
C ARG A 176 -11.30 -4.21 7.85
N LYS A 177 -10.58 -4.05 8.95
CA LYS A 177 -11.17 -3.68 10.25
C LYS A 177 -11.76 -2.26 10.21
N LEU A 178 -11.01 -1.30 9.65
CA LEU A 178 -11.41 0.11 9.54
C LEU A 178 -12.66 0.35 8.70
N GLN A 179 -13.03 -0.55 7.78
CA GLN A 179 -14.26 -0.42 6.97
C GLN A 179 -15.53 -0.21 7.80
N LYS A 180 -15.55 -0.74 9.04
CA LYS A 180 -16.70 -0.65 9.94
C LYS A 180 -16.57 0.45 10.99
N SER A 181 -15.41 1.12 11.05
CA SER A 181 -15.14 2.13 12.07
C SER A 181 -15.74 3.48 11.64
N PRO A 182 -16.61 4.11 12.46
CA PRO A 182 -17.31 5.34 12.08
C PRO A 182 -16.43 6.59 12.14
N ASN A 183 -15.37 6.58 12.95
CA ASN A 183 -14.47 7.71 13.18
C ASN A 183 -13.09 7.24 13.65
N LYS A 184 -12.14 8.16 13.76
CA LYS A 184 -10.74 7.86 14.12
C LYS A 184 -10.61 7.24 15.51
N ILE A 185 -11.40 7.67 16.49
CA ILE A 185 -11.36 7.13 17.86
C ILE A 185 -11.76 5.65 17.87
N ALA A 186 -12.86 5.32 17.18
CA ALA A 186 -13.29 3.94 17.01
C ALA A 186 -12.25 3.11 16.24
N GLY A 187 -11.72 3.65 15.14
CA GLY A 187 -10.66 3.00 14.37
C GLY A 187 -9.41 2.70 15.20
N GLN A 188 -8.97 3.66 16.03
CA GLN A 188 -7.82 3.48 16.90
C GLN A 188 -8.03 2.38 17.94
N LYS A 189 -9.24 2.29 18.50
CA LYS A 189 -9.63 1.23 19.43
C LYS A 189 -9.64 -0.14 18.73
N ASP A 190 -10.23 -0.21 17.55
CA ASP A 190 -10.32 -1.43 16.75
C ASP A 190 -8.94 -1.94 16.33
N LEU A 191 -8.04 -1.06 15.88
CA LEU A 191 -6.68 -1.43 15.50
C LEU A 191 -5.80 -1.79 16.69
N ASN A 192 -5.99 -1.16 17.86
CA ASN A 192 -5.31 -1.55 19.08
C ASN A 192 -5.73 -2.97 19.51
N ALA A 193 -7.04 -3.27 19.48
CA ALA A 193 -7.55 -4.62 19.76
C ALA A 193 -6.99 -5.65 18.76
N LEU A 194 -6.95 -5.30 17.46
CA LEU A 194 -6.39 -6.17 16.42
C LEU A 194 -4.90 -6.46 16.65
N ALA A 195 -4.09 -5.45 17.00
CA ALA A 195 -2.65 -5.60 17.20
C ALA A 195 -2.30 -6.61 18.32
N LEU A 196 -3.17 -6.72 19.32
CA LEU A 196 -3.07 -7.63 20.47
C LEU A 196 -3.67 -9.02 20.20
N SER A 197 -4.34 -9.23 19.07
CA SER A 197 -5.03 -10.49 18.79
C SER A 197 -4.07 -11.67 18.63
N HIS A 198 -4.31 -12.73 19.39
CA HIS A 198 -3.60 -14.01 19.26
C HIS A 198 -3.99 -14.81 18.01
N LEU A 199 -5.05 -14.39 17.30
CA LEU A 199 -5.47 -15.00 16.04
C LEU A 199 -4.56 -14.63 14.86
N LEU A 200 -3.70 -13.63 15.03
CA LEU A 200 -2.72 -13.24 14.02
C LEU A 200 -1.54 -14.23 14.05
N PRO A 201 -1.36 -15.02 12.97
CA PRO A 201 -0.39 -16.08 12.97
C PRO A 201 1.04 -15.55 12.83
N ILE A 202 1.99 -16.34 13.32
CA ILE A 202 3.44 -16.12 13.14
C ILE A 202 4.06 -17.22 12.29
N PRO A 203 5.25 -17.01 11.69
CA PRO A 203 5.99 -18.07 11.02
C PRO A 203 6.07 -19.38 11.80
N GLY A 204 5.71 -20.49 11.16
CA GLY A 204 5.64 -21.82 11.75
C GLY A 204 4.22 -22.27 12.12
N GLU A 205 3.27 -21.35 12.27
CA GLU A 205 1.88 -21.71 12.55
C GLU A 205 1.11 -22.04 11.26
N ASN A 206 0.16 -22.97 11.36
CA ASN A 206 -0.66 -23.40 10.20
C ASN A 206 -1.41 -22.24 9.50
N GLY A 207 -1.70 -21.16 10.23
CA GLY A 207 -2.38 -19.98 9.67
C GLY A 207 -1.49 -19.05 8.85
N PHE A 208 -0.15 -19.17 8.95
CA PHE A 208 0.76 -18.22 8.32
C PHE A 208 0.96 -18.52 6.83
N PRO A 209 0.72 -17.55 5.92
CA PRO A 209 0.60 -17.80 4.47
C PRO A 209 1.93 -18.10 3.75
N LEU A 210 3.08 -17.86 4.37
CA LEU A 210 4.41 -17.93 3.76
C LEU A 210 5.39 -18.81 4.53
N ASN A 211 4.92 -19.89 5.17
CA ASN A 211 5.77 -20.80 5.96
C ASN A 211 6.96 -21.39 5.19
N SER A 212 6.88 -21.54 3.86
CA SER A 212 8.02 -22.02 3.06
C SER A 212 9.15 -21.01 2.92
N MET A 213 8.87 -19.70 3.11
CA MET A 213 9.83 -18.61 2.92
C MET A 213 10.33 -18.01 4.24
N TYR A 214 9.67 -18.37 5.35
CA TYR A 214 9.96 -17.88 6.69
C TYR A 214 10.41 -19.02 7.59
N LYS A 215 11.46 -18.77 8.38
CA LYS A 215 11.96 -19.72 9.36
C LYS A 215 11.17 -19.58 10.66
N ALA A 216 10.55 -20.67 11.11
CA ALA A 216 9.85 -20.73 12.38
C ALA A 216 10.83 -20.51 13.57
N PRO A 217 10.37 -19.92 14.69
CA PRO A 217 11.15 -19.86 15.93
C PRO A 217 11.43 -21.29 16.42
N GLN A 218 12.67 -21.58 16.83
CA GLN A 218 13.07 -22.95 17.21
C GLN A 218 12.90 -23.25 18.70
N SER A 219 12.76 -22.22 19.54
CA SER A 219 12.59 -22.37 20.98
C SER A 219 11.47 -21.49 21.50
N LYS A 220 10.95 -21.80 22.69
CA LYS A 220 9.90 -21.01 23.32
C LYS A 220 10.30 -19.54 23.56
N PRO A 221 11.52 -19.24 24.04
CA PRO A 221 12.01 -17.86 24.11
C PRO A 221 12.02 -17.11 22.77
N ASP A 222 12.43 -17.76 21.67
CA ASP A 222 12.42 -17.14 20.34
C ASP A 222 10.98 -16.84 19.86
N GLU A 223 10.04 -17.74 20.16
CA GLU A 223 8.63 -17.55 19.85
C GLU A 223 8.05 -16.35 20.61
N ASP A 224 8.35 -16.25 21.91
CA ASP A 224 7.88 -15.16 22.76
C ASP A 224 8.49 -13.82 22.34
N GLU A 225 9.78 -13.78 21.99
CA GLU A 225 10.43 -12.59 21.42
C GLU A 225 9.79 -12.20 20.08
N MET A 226 9.55 -13.15 19.19
CA MET A 226 8.91 -12.90 17.91
C MET A 226 7.51 -12.32 18.09
N ARG A 227 6.68 -12.92 18.96
CA ARG A 227 5.33 -12.40 19.24
C ARG A 227 5.37 -11.00 19.82
N ALA A 228 6.29 -10.74 20.75
CA ALA A 228 6.45 -9.41 21.34
C ALA A 228 6.89 -8.36 20.30
N TYR A 229 7.83 -8.71 19.41
CA TYR A 229 8.26 -7.82 18.31
C TYR A 229 7.13 -7.54 17.34
N LEU A 230 6.43 -8.58 16.87
CA LEU A 230 5.32 -8.44 15.93
C LEU A 230 4.16 -7.66 16.55
N GLN A 231 3.85 -7.87 17.83
CA GLN A 231 2.86 -7.08 18.55
C GLN A 231 3.24 -5.60 18.60
N GLN A 232 4.50 -5.30 18.90
CA GLN A 232 4.99 -3.91 18.99
C GLN A 232 4.89 -3.18 17.65
N ILE A 233 5.36 -3.78 16.55
CA ILE A 233 5.27 -3.16 15.21
C ILE A 233 3.81 -3.01 14.76
N ARG A 234 2.92 -3.96 15.13
CA ARG A 234 1.48 -3.88 14.82
C ARG A 234 0.78 -2.73 15.54
N GLN A 235 1.13 -2.49 16.80
CA GLN A 235 0.57 -1.39 17.57
C GLN A 235 0.98 -0.04 16.98
N GLU A 236 2.28 0.14 16.72
CA GLU A 236 2.80 1.38 16.14
C GLU A 236 2.24 1.63 14.73
N LEU A 237 2.21 0.60 13.88
CA LEU A 237 1.63 0.71 12.54
C LEU A 237 0.15 1.08 12.58
N GLY A 238 -0.63 0.48 13.49
CA GLY A 238 -2.06 0.78 13.63
C GLY A 238 -2.31 2.26 13.96
N VAL A 239 -1.51 2.84 14.86
CA VAL A 239 -1.57 4.27 15.19
C VAL A 239 -1.26 5.13 13.96
N ARG A 240 -0.12 4.89 13.29
CA ARG A 240 0.29 5.68 12.13
C ARG A 240 -0.67 5.55 10.95
N LEU A 241 -1.22 4.35 10.72
CA LEU A 241 -2.21 4.13 9.68
C LEU A 241 -3.51 4.88 9.98
N CYS A 242 -3.96 4.94 11.23
CA CYS A 242 -5.13 5.74 11.61
C CYS A 242 -4.95 7.24 11.30
N GLU A 243 -3.75 7.79 11.52
CA GLU A 243 -3.44 9.18 11.13
C GLU A 243 -3.58 9.42 9.62
N LEU A 244 -3.21 8.43 8.80
CA LEU A 244 -3.29 8.53 7.34
C LEU A 244 -4.69 8.21 6.79
N ALA A 245 -5.40 7.28 7.43
CA ALA A 245 -6.69 6.78 7.00
C ALA A 245 -7.84 7.71 7.40
N PHE A 246 -7.68 8.57 8.41
CA PHE A 246 -8.70 9.52 8.86
C PHE A 246 -8.20 10.98 8.74
N PRO A 247 -8.24 11.57 7.53
CA PRO A 247 -7.90 12.98 7.34
C PRO A 247 -8.77 13.91 8.20
N ASP A 248 -10.07 13.57 8.35
CA ASP A 248 -10.96 14.15 9.34
C ASP A 248 -11.18 13.13 10.48
N PRO A 249 -10.79 13.45 11.73
CA PRO A 249 -10.97 12.55 12.87
C PRO A 249 -12.42 12.17 13.18
N GLN A 250 -13.40 12.98 12.78
CA GLN A 250 -14.83 12.76 13.08
C GLN A 250 -15.57 12.00 11.97
N ASP A 251 -14.97 11.86 10.80
CA ASP A 251 -15.58 11.20 9.64
C ASP A 251 -15.08 9.76 9.48
N ARG A 252 -15.67 9.06 8.51
CA ARG A 252 -15.29 7.71 8.09
C ARG A 252 -13.88 7.67 7.49
N PRO A 253 -13.23 6.50 7.47
CA PRO A 253 -11.92 6.37 6.87
C PRO A 253 -11.94 6.69 5.37
N SER A 254 -10.87 7.31 4.91
CA SER A 254 -10.67 7.76 3.53
C SER A 254 -10.85 6.62 2.53
N LYS A 255 -11.69 6.87 1.52
CA LYS A 255 -11.90 5.93 0.40
C LYS A 255 -10.60 5.55 -0.31
N TRP A 256 -9.60 6.45 -0.30
CA TRP A 256 -8.27 6.26 -0.91
C TRP A 256 -7.37 5.27 -0.17
N TRP A 257 -7.80 4.84 1.02
CA TRP A 257 -7.21 3.73 1.77
C TRP A 257 -8.13 2.51 1.74
N LEU A 258 -9.43 2.71 1.93
CA LEU A 258 -10.40 1.60 1.98
C LEU A 258 -10.53 0.83 0.66
N CYS A 259 -10.26 1.44 -0.50
CA CYS A 259 -10.31 0.73 -1.79
C CYS A 259 -9.32 -0.45 -1.89
N PHE A 260 -8.30 -0.50 -1.03
CA PHE A 260 -7.31 -1.58 -0.98
C PHE A 260 -7.67 -2.72 0.00
N SER A 261 -8.68 -2.54 0.85
CA SER A 261 -9.08 -3.52 1.90
C SER A 261 -9.41 -4.94 1.40
N ARG A 262 -9.81 -5.08 0.12
CA ARG A 262 -10.12 -6.38 -0.50
C ARG A 262 -9.00 -6.93 -1.37
N ARG A 263 -7.95 -6.13 -1.63
CA ARG A 263 -6.79 -6.55 -2.42
C ARG A 263 -5.91 -7.48 -1.58
N ARG A 264 -5.09 -8.28 -2.25
CA ARG A 264 -4.21 -9.27 -1.63
C ARG A 264 -2.85 -9.21 -2.30
N PHE A 265 -1.84 -8.83 -1.53
CA PHE A 265 -0.45 -8.85 -1.97
C PHE A 265 -0.01 -10.30 -2.15
N MET A 266 0.66 -10.63 -3.26
CA MET A 266 1.03 -12.00 -3.63
C MET A 266 -0.14 -13.00 -3.62
N ASP A 267 -1.37 -12.53 -3.88
CA ASP A 267 -2.62 -13.29 -3.75
C ASP A 267 -2.83 -13.94 -2.36
N LYS A 268 -2.14 -13.42 -1.34
CA LYS A 268 -2.14 -13.92 0.05
C LYS A 268 -2.63 -12.83 1.02
N GLY A 269 -3.02 -13.27 2.21
CA GLY A 269 -3.39 -12.39 3.32
C GLY A 269 -2.79 -12.95 4.61
N LEU A 270 -2.65 -12.11 5.64
CA LEU A 270 -2.04 -12.53 6.90
C LEU A 270 -2.82 -13.68 7.55
N VAL A 271 -4.12 -13.72 7.31
CA VAL A 271 -5.02 -14.81 7.69
C VAL A 271 -5.70 -15.44 6.48
N GLY A 272 -6.12 -16.70 6.65
CA GLY A 272 -6.87 -17.45 5.65
C GLY A 272 -8.15 -16.73 5.20
N GLN A 273 -8.62 -17.03 3.98
CA GLN A 273 -9.87 -16.48 3.48
C GLN A 273 -11.04 -16.88 4.41
N GLY A 274 -11.87 -15.91 4.78
CA GLY A 274 -13.05 -16.13 5.63
C GLY A 274 -12.81 -16.03 7.13
N VAL A 275 -11.56 -15.88 7.58
CA VAL A 275 -11.25 -15.60 8.99
C VAL A 275 -11.61 -14.14 9.30
N ASN A 276 -12.49 -13.92 10.28
CA ASN A 276 -12.81 -12.60 10.79
C ASN A 276 -12.00 -12.33 12.07
N LEU A 277 -11.17 -11.29 12.03
CA LEU A 277 -10.36 -10.79 13.14
C LEU A 277 -11.08 -9.65 13.90
#